data_AF-B2TP21-F1
#
_entry.id   AF-B2TP21-F1
#
_cell.length_a   1.000
_cell.length_b   1.000
_cell.length_c   1.000
_cell.angle_alpha   90.00
_cell.angle_beta   90.00
_cell.angle_gamma   90.00
#
_symmetry.space_group_name_H-M   'P 1'
#
loop_
_entity.id
_entity.type
_entity.pdbx_description
1 polymer ?
#
loop_
_entity_poly.entity_id
_entity_poly.type
_entity_poly.pdbx_seq_one_letter_code
_entity_poly.pdbx_strand_id
1 'polypeptide(L)'
;MELENTAIRLKKLMQERKLRQVDLLEMLRPLCEKYNVKINKSDISQYLSGKVKPGQEKLSMIGMALNINEAWLMGYDVPKEKPHYIKTLSLTKEETTLLENYNKLNDLGKKEANKRVAELTEINIYI
;
A
#
# COMPACT_ATOMS: atom_id res chain seq x y z
N MET A 1 7.86 8.88 -24.02
CA MET A 1 9.19 9.47 -23.82
C MET A 1 9.51 9.39 -22.33
N GLU A 2 10.66 8.87 -21.92
CA GLU A 2 11.06 8.92 -20.50
C GLU A 2 11.41 10.36 -20.14
N LEU A 3 10.74 10.93 -19.14
CA LEU A 3 10.99 12.32 -18.72
C LEU A 3 12.18 12.40 -17.76
N GLU A 4 12.34 11.38 -16.91
CA GLU A 4 13.40 11.24 -15.91
C GLU A 4 13.67 9.76 -15.64
N ASN A 5 14.77 9.40 -14.97
CA ASN A 5 15.05 8.00 -14.60
C ASN A 5 14.69 7.69 -13.13
N THR A 6 14.72 6.40 -12.78
CA THR A 6 14.40 5.90 -11.44
C THR A 6 15.21 6.52 -10.32
N ALA A 7 16.51 6.75 -10.51
CA ALA A 7 17.35 7.35 -9.49
C ALA A 7 16.89 8.78 -9.16
N ILE A 8 16.58 9.55 -10.20
CA ILE A 8 16.10 10.94 -10.07
C ILE A 8 14.75 10.97 -9.34
N ARG A 9 13.77 10.18 -9.81
CA ARG A 9 12.42 10.16 -9.21
C ARG A 9 12.42 9.64 -7.78
N LEU A 10 13.18 8.58 -7.49
CA LEU A 10 13.32 8.04 -6.12
C LEU A 10 13.96 9.07 -5.20
N LYS A 11 15.02 9.76 -5.64
CA LYS A 11 15.71 10.78 -4.85
C LYS A 11 14.79 11.97 -4.55
N LYS A 12 14.07 12.49 -5.55
CA LYS A 12 13.08 13.55 -5.37
C LYS A 12 12.00 13.14 -4.37
N LEU A 13 11.44 11.95 -4.52
CA LEU A 13 10.40 11.43 -3.64
C LEU A 13 10.88 11.30 -2.19
N MET A 14 12.10 10.80 -1.97
CA MET A 14 12.68 10.74 -0.63
C MET A 14 12.91 12.12 -0.03
N GLN A 15 13.33 13.11 -0.83
CA GLN A 15 13.47 14.49 -0.36
C GLN A 15 12.12 15.13 -0.01
N GLU A 16 11.12 14.99 -0.87
CA GLU A 16 9.75 15.48 -0.65
C GLU A 16 9.14 14.93 0.64
N ARG A 17 9.34 13.63 0.89
CA ARG A 17 8.81 12.92 2.07
C ARG A 17 9.76 12.95 3.28
N LYS A 18 10.89 13.66 3.19
CA LYS A 18 11.93 13.75 4.24
C LYS A 18 12.42 12.38 4.73
N LEU A 19 12.54 11.41 3.82
CA LEU A 19 12.97 10.05 4.11
C LEU A 19 14.49 9.90 3.96
N ARG A 20 15.12 9.24 4.94
CA ARG A 20 16.49 8.73 4.82
C ARG A 20 16.46 7.32 4.22
N GLN A 21 17.62 6.82 3.80
CA GLN A 21 17.74 5.45 3.28
C GLN A 21 17.31 4.39 4.29
N VAL A 22 17.58 4.62 5.58
CA VAL A 22 17.15 3.73 6.66
C VAL A 22 15.63 3.72 6.84
N ASP A 23 14.97 4.86 6.64
CA ASP A 23 13.53 4.95 6.78
C ASP A 23 12.84 4.19 5.62
N LEU A 24 13.34 4.34 4.38
CA LEU A 24 12.87 3.55 3.25
C LEU A 24 13.10 2.04 3.45
N LEU A 25 14.23 1.65 4.04
CA LEU A 25 14.53 0.25 4.32
C LEU A 25 13.54 -0.36 5.33
N GLU A 26 13.22 0.37 6.41
CA GLU A 26 12.21 -0.06 7.39
C GLU A 26 10.82 -0.18 6.78
N MET A 27 10.44 0.75 5.88
CA MET A 27 9.17 0.66 5.15
C MET A 27 9.10 -0.59 4.23
N LEU A 28 10.23 -1.00 3.67
CA LEU A 28 10.32 -2.18 2.80
C LEU A 28 10.32 -3.49 3.58
N ARG A 29 10.84 -3.50 4.81
CA ARG A 29 11.03 -4.70 5.65
C ARG A 29 9.83 -5.66 5.70
N PRO A 30 8.59 -5.22 6.01
CA PRO A 30 7.45 -6.14 6.05
C PRO A 30 7.09 -6.73 4.68
N LEU A 31 7.32 -6.00 3.58
CA LEU A 31 7.07 -6.48 2.22
C LEU A 31 8.17 -7.46 1.79
N CYS A 32 9.43 -7.12 2.09
CA CYS A 32 10.58 -7.98 1.86
C CYS A 32 10.43 -9.34 2.57
N GLU A 33 10.00 -9.34 3.83
CA GLU A 33 9.69 -10.56 4.59
C GLU A 33 8.53 -11.33 3.95
N LYS A 34 7.42 -10.66 3.64
CA LYS A 34 6.22 -11.28 3.05
C LYS A 34 6.46 -11.94 1.70
N TYR A 35 7.21 -11.31 0.82
CA TYR A 35 7.44 -11.77 -0.55
C TYR A 35 8.81 -12.44 -0.74
N ASN A 36 9.58 -12.63 0.34
CA ASN A 36 10.92 -13.21 0.33
C ASN A 36 11.90 -12.49 -0.63
N VAL A 37 11.80 -11.15 -0.68
CA VAL A 37 12.64 -10.29 -1.52
C VAL A 37 13.71 -9.62 -0.65
N LYS A 38 14.99 -9.74 -1.03
CA LYS A 38 16.10 -9.12 -0.28
C LYS A 38 16.46 -7.74 -0.84
N ILE A 39 16.32 -6.71 -0.01
CA ILE A 39 16.81 -5.35 -0.28
C ILE A 39 17.62 -4.89 0.93
N ASN A 40 18.88 -4.51 0.70
CA ASN A 40 19.76 -4.00 1.74
C ASN A 40 19.99 -2.49 1.57
N LYS A 41 20.57 -1.85 2.59
CA LYS A 41 20.94 -0.42 2.53
C LYS A 41 21.87 -0.10 1.34
N SER A 42 22.77 -1.02 0.99
CA SER A 42 23.67 -0.87 -0.17
C SER A 42 22.90 -0.83 -1.50
N ASP A 43 21.88 -1.69 -1.66
CA ASP A 43 21.00 -1.68 -2.83
C ASP A 43 20.33 -0.31 -3.00
N ILE A 44 19.74 0.22 -1.92
CA ILE A 44 19.08 1.54 -1.93
C ILE A 44 20.06 2.65 -2.34
N SER A 45 21.28 2.62 -1.81
CA SER A 45 22.34 3.57 -2.17
C SER A 45 22.71 3.48 -3.67
N GLN A 46 22.79 2.27 -4.22
CA GLN A 46 23.05 2.05 -5.64
C GLN A 46 21.89 2.52 -6.53
N TYR A 47 20.64 2.39 -6.07
CA TYR A 47 19.46 2.90 -6.78
C TYR A 47 19.43 4.42 -6.80
N LEU A 48 19.73 5.07 -5.68
CA LEU A 48 19.77 6.53 -5.58
C LEU A 48 20.89 7.19 -6.36
N SER A 49 22.02 6.50 -6.52
CA SER A 49 23.14 6.95 -7.36
C SER A 49 22.92 6.67 -8.85
N GLY A 50 21.94 5.84 -9.21
CA GLY A 50 21.71 5.39 -10.58
C GLY A 50 22.74 4.38 -11.09
N LYS A 51 23.64 3.90 -10.23
CA LYS A 51 24.64 2.88 -10.58
C LYS A 51 23.98 1.57 -11.00
N VAL A 52 22.86 1.23 -10.37
CA VAL A 52 22.09 0.02 -10.64
C VAL A 52 20.62 0.39 -10.75
N LYS A 53 19.93 -0.16 -11.75
CA LYS A 53 18.46 -0.08 -11.82
C LYS A 53 17.86 -1.23 -10.99
N PRO A 54 16.86 -0.97 -10.12
CA PRO A 54 16.17 -2.04 -9.42
C PRO A 54 15.48 -2.98 -10.41
N GLY A 55 15.59 -4.29 -10.17
CA GLY A 55 14.83 -5.29 -10.92
C GLY A 55 13.33 -5.21 -10.63
N GLN A 56 12.51 -5.91 -11.42
CA GLN A 56 11.04 -5.82 -11.35
C GLN A 56 10.47 -6.06 -9.95
N GLU A 57 10.93 -7.10 -9.25
CA GLU A 57 10.48 -7.41 -7.89
C GLU A 57 10.80 -6.28 -6.91
N LYS A 58 12.03 -5.78 -6.93
CA LYS A 58 12.49 -4.71 -6.03
C LYS A 58 11.80 -3.38 -6.33
N LEU A 59 11.57 -3.09 -7.61
CA LEU A 59 10.82 -1.92 -8.06
C LEU A 59 9.37 -1.98 -7.56
N SER A 60 8.74 -3.15 -7.63
CA SER A 60 7.40 -3.41 -7.11
C SER A 60 7.33 -3.22 -5.59
N MET A 61 8.33 -3.72 -4.84
CA MET A 61 8.41 -3.48 -3.39
C MET A 61 8.49 -1.99 -3.06
N ILE A 62 9.32 -1.23 -3.79
CA ILE A 62 9.45 0.23 -3.61
C ILE A 62 8.14 0.94 -3.98
N GLY A 63 7.49 0.53 -5.07
CA GLY A 63 6.19 1.05 -5.50
C GLY A 63 5.10 0.84 -4.46
N MET A 64 5.02 -0.36 -3.89
CA MET A 64 4.10 -0.69 -2.80
C MET A 64 4.40 0.10 -1.51
N ALA A 65 5.66 0.11 -1.06
CA ALA A 65 6.06 0.78 0.17
C ALA A 65 5.78 2.29 0.12
N LEU A 66 5.97 2.92 -1.05
CA LEU A 66 5.80 4.35 -1.23
C LEU A 66 4.43 4.73 -1.80
N ASN A 67 3.55 3.76 -2.06
CA ASN A 67 2.24 3.97 -2.70
C ASN A 67 2.34 4.78 -4.01
N ILE A 68 3.28 4.40 -4.87
CA ILE A 68 3.52 5.04 -6.17
C ILE A 68 3.45 4.02 -7.30
N ASN A 69 3.13 4.49 -8.50
CA ASN A 69 3.13 3.68 -9.70
C ASN A 69 4.58 3.33 -10.09
N GLU A 70 4.87 2.05 -10.31
CA GLU A 70 6.19 1.55 -10.73
C GLU A 70 6.61 2.12 -12.09
N ALA A 71 5.68 2.30 -13.02
CA ALA A 71 5.96 2.94 -14.31
C ALA A 71 6.28 4.43 -14.14
N TRP A 72 5.62 5.12 -13.20
CA TRP A 72 6.06 6.46 -12.84
C TRP A 72 7.46 6.38 -12.21
N LEU A 73 7.74 5.47 -11.29
CA LEU A 73 9.09 5.36 -10.73
C LEU A 73 10.15 5.06 -11.81
N MET A 74 9.81 4.37 -12.90
CA MET A 74 10.72 4.09 -14.01
C MET A 74 11.02 5.29 -14.91
N GLY A 75 10.14 6.31 -14.94
CA GLY A 75 10.34 7.48 -15.81
C GLY A 75 9.21 7.75 -16.80
N TYR A 76 8.22 6.87 -16.88
CA TYR A 76 7.10 7.00 -17.80
C TYR A 76 6.17 8.15 -17.39
N ASP A 77 5.51 8.73 -18.38
CA ASP A 77 4.52 9.78 -18.19
C ASP A 77 3.16 9.18 -17.82
N VAL A 78 3.04 8.81 -16.55
CA VAL A 78 1.83 8.24 -15.94
C VAL A 78 1.61 8.86 -14.56
N PRO A 79 0.42 8.74 -13.93
CA PRO A 79 0.20 9.27 -12.59
C PRO A 79 1.21 8.72 -11.57
N LYS A 80 1.74 9.61 -10.74
CA LYS A 80 2.75 9.29 -9.69
C LYS A 80 2.22 8.31 -8.68
N GLU A 81 1.08 8.62 -8.10
CA GLU A 81 0.44 7.77 -7.12
C GLU A 81 -0.30 6.67 -7.85
N LYS A 82 -0.30 5.46 -7.26
CA LYS A 82 -1.22 4.44 -7.75
C LYS A 82 -2.61 5.04 -7.61
N PRO A 83 -3.47 4.98 -8.65
CA PRO A 83 -4.87 5.32 -8.45
C PRO A 83 -5.30 4.46 -7.27
N HIS A 84 -5.61 5.12 -6.16
CA HIS A 84 -6.46 4.49 -5.19
C HIS A 84 -7.72 4.23 -6.01
N TYR A 85 -7.89 2.99 -6.46
CA TYR A 85 -9.19 2.39 -6.25
C TYR A 85 -9.39 2.46 -4.73
N ILE A 86 -9.77 3.65 -4.25
CA ILE A 86 -10.86 3.71 -3.33
C ILE A 86 -11.85 2.86 -4.10
N LYS A 87 -12.01 1.61 -3.68
CA LYS A 87 -13.31 1.01 -3.81
C LYS A 87 -14.14 2.02 -3.03
N THR A 88 -14.62 3.06 -3.72
CA THR A 88 -15.85 3.73 -3.36
C THR A 88 -16.78 2.55 -3.42
N LEU A 89 -16.83 1.82 -2.30
CA LEU A 89 -17.89 0.91 -2.01
C LEU A 89 -19.05 1.87 -2.16
N SER A 90 -19.70 1.80 -3.32
CA SER A 90 -21.01 2.40 -3.49
C SER A 90 -21.87 1.54 -2.59
N LEU A 91 -21.76 1.80 -1.29
CA LEU A 91 -22.42 1.06 -0.26
C LEU A 91 -23.90 1.28 -0.52
N THR A 92 -24.68 0.21 -0.44
CA THR A 92 -26.12 0.38 -0.47
C THR A 92 -26.55 1.21 0.75
N LYS A 93 -27.79 1.67 0.73
CA LYS A 93 -28.37 2.39 1.87
C LYS A 93 -28.30 1.53 3.15
N GLU A 94 -28.51 0.23 3.01
CA GLU A 94 -28.49 -0.75 4.10
C GLU A 94 -27.07 -0.92 4.66
N GLU A 95 -26.07 -1.06 3.80
CA GLU A 95 -24.66 -1.17 4.22
C GLU A 95 -24.17 0.11 4.93
N THR A 96 -24.61 1.28 4.44
CA THR A 96 -24.32 2.57 5.08
C THR A 96 -24.98 2.67 6.45
N THR A 97 -26.25 2.28 6.54
CA THR A 97 -27.01 2.26 7.81
C THR A 97 -26.35 1.33 8.84
N LEU A 98 -25.87 0.16 8.41
CA LEU A 98 -25.16 -0.77 9.29
C LEU A 98 -23.89 -0.15 9.86
N LEU A 99 -23.07 0.48 9.02
CA LEU A 99 -21.83 1.14 9.44
C LEU A 99 -22.08 2.34 10.37
N GLU A 100 -23.07 3.18 10.06
CA GLU A 100 -23.46 4.31 10.91
C GLU A 100 -23.86 3.86 12.31
N ASN A 101 -24.65 2.79 12.41
CA ASN A 101 -25.06 2.24 13.70
C ASN A 101 -23.89 1.57 14.43
N TYR A 102 -23.06 0.80 13.72
CA TYR A 102 -21.88 0.16 14.29
C TYR A 102 -20.88 1.18 14.88
N ASN A 103 -20.73 2.34 14.23
CA ASN A 103 -19.84 3.40 14.71
C ASN A 103 -20.34 4.09 15.99
N LYS A 104 -21.63 4.01 16.30
CA LYS A 104 -22.20 4.53 17.55
C LYS A 104 -21.97 3.59 18.75
N LEU A 105 -21.57 2.33 18.50
CA LEU A 105 -21.35 1.34 19.55
C LEU A 105 -20.01 1.54 20.27
N ASN A 106 -19.98 1.16 21.54
CA ASN A 106 -18.73 1.00 22.30
C ASN A 106 -18.06 -0.36 21.99
N ASP A 107 -16.89 -0.63 22.59
CA ASP A 107 -16.12 -1.85 22.31
C ASP A 107 -16.88 -3.15 22.60
N LEU A 108 -17.68 -3.18 23.68
CA LEU A 108 -18.52 -4.33 24.00
C LEU A 108 -19.61 -4.52 22.94
N GLY A 109 -20.29 -3.43 22.57
CA GLY A 109 -21.34 -3.44 21.56
C GLY A 109 -20.83 -3.87 20.18
N LYS A 110 -19.64 -3.41 19.79
CA LYS A 110 -18.99 -3.82 18.54
C LYS A 110 -18.68 -5.32 18.52
N LYS A 111 -18.17 -5.87 19.64
CA LYS A 111 -17.92 -7.31 19.76
C LYS A 111 -19.19 -8.14 19.63
N GLU A 112 -20.26 -7.74 20.30
CA GLU A 112 -21.54 -8.44 20.22
C GLU A 112 -22.18 -8.31 18.83
N ALA A 113 -22.14 -7.12 18.22
CA ALA A 113 -22.65 -6.91 16.85
C ALA A 113 -21.95 -7.83 15.84
N ASN A 114 -20.62 -7.94 15.90
CA ASN A 114 -19.86 -8.85 15.03
C ASN A 114 -20.26 -10.31 15.25
N LYS A 115 -20.42 -10.73 16.51
CA LYS A 115 -20.86 -12.09 16.85
C LYS A 115 -22.23 -12.40 16.23
N ARG A 116 -23.21 -11.51 16.40
CA ARG A 116 -24.56 -11.71 15.86
C ARG A 116 -24.59 -11.74 14.34
N VAL A 117 -23.87 -10.82 13.70
CA VAL A 117 -23.77 -10.82 12.23
C VAL A 117 -23.16 -12.13 11.72
N ALA A 118 -22.13 -12.66 12.39
CA ALA A 118 -21.54 -13.95 12.04
C ALA A 118 -22.50 -15.13 12.28
N GLU A 119 -23.28 -15.12 13.35
CA GLU A 119 -24.30 -16.17 13.58
C GLU A 119 -25.37 -16.16 12.47
N LEU A 120 -25.78 -14.97 12.01
CA LEU A 120 -26.79 -14.82 10.96
C LEU A 120 -26.33 -15.35 9.59
N THR A 121 -25.02 -15.37 9.30
CA THR A 121 -24.52 -15.92 8.02
C THR A 121 -24.67 -17.44 7.94
N GLU A 122 -24.71 -18.12 9.08
CA GLU A 122 -24.78 -19.58 9.18
C GLU A 122 -26.22 -20.12 9.27
N ILE A 123 -27.23 -19.24 9.34
CA ILE A 123 -28.64 -19.65 9.53
C ILE A 123 -29.13 -20.57 8.40
N ASN A 124 -28.62 -20.39 7.18
CA ASN A 124 -28.99 -21.23 6.03
C ASN A 124 -28.57 -22.70 6.17
N ILE A 125 -27.74 -23.05 7.18
CA ILE A 125 -27.38 -24.44 7.49
C ILE A 125 -28.54 -25.19 8.19
N TYR A 126 -29.52 -24.45 8.72
CA TYR A 126 -30.63 -24.98 9.50
C TYR A 126 -32.00 -24.85 8.80
N ILE A 127 -32.01 -24.39 7.54
CA ILE A 127 -33.21 -24.26 6.68
C ILE A 127 -33.09 -25.27 5.54
#